data_AF-A0A358XJK2-F1
#
_entry.id   AF-A0A358XJK2-F1
#
_cell.length_a   1.000
_cell.length_b   1.000
_cell.length_c   1.000
_cell.angle_alpha   90.00
_cell.angle_beta   90.00
_cell.angle_gamma   90.00
#
_symmetry.space_group_name_H-M   'P 1'
#
loop_
_entity.id
_entity.type
_entity.pdbx_description
1 polymer ?
#
loop_
_entity_poly.entity_id
_entity_poly.type
_entity_poly.pdbx_seq_one_letter_code
_entity_poly.pdbx_strand_id
1 'polypeptide(L)'
;MSDPAKYRTKEELEAYKDRDPLLSTKHAILENNYADDAWFAEVEADVKKVVEESVKFAEESPYPTADELYKDVYVQQDYPFILD
;
A
#
# COMPACT_ATOMS: atom_id res chain seq x y z
N MET A 1 -12.43 2.42 7.03
CA MET A 1 -13.08 1.15 6.62
C MET A 1 -14.47 1.51 6.09
N SER A 2 -14.61 1.74 4.77
CA SER A 2 -15.78 2.45 4.21
C SER A 2 -16.78 1.55 3.47
N ASP A 3 -16.51 0.25 3.30
CA ASP A 3 -17.41 -0.64 2.57
C ASP A 3 -18.15 -1.59 3.54
N PRO A 4 -19.46 -1.40 3.77
CA PRO A 4 -20.26 -2.26 4.64
C PRO A 4 -20.68 -3.58 3.97
N ALA A 5 -20.22 -3.87 2.74
CA ALA A 5 -20.53 -5.06 1.94
C ALA A 5 -22.03 -5.35 1.76
N LYS A 6 -22.89 -4.33 1.88
CA LYS A 6 -24.36 -4.47 1.88
C LYS A 6 -24.98 -4.77 0.51
N TYR A 7 -24.20 -4.66 -0.57
CA TYR A 7 -24.69 -4.73 -1.95
C TYR A 7 -24.32 -6.04 -2.67
N ARG A 8 -23.60 -6.95 -2.01
CA ARG A 8 -23.19 -8.25 -2.55
C ARG A 8 -23.55 -9.36 -1.58
N THR A 9 -23.80 -10.56 -2.08
CA THR A 9 -24.08 -11.70 -1.21
C THR A 9 -22.80 -12.24 -0.58
N LYS A 10 -22.94 -13.01 0.51
CA LYS A 10 -21.78 -13.68 1.12
C LYS A 10 -21.23 -14.75 0.17
N GLU A 11 -22.11 -15.44 -0.53
CA GLU A 11 -21.77 -16.48 -1.49
C GLU A 11 -20.95 -15.91 -2.67
N GLU A 12 -21.33 -14.74 -3.18
CA GLU A 12 -20.55 -14.05 -4.20
C GLU A 12 -19.15 -13.70 -3.69
N LEU A 13 -19.06 -13.13 -2.48
CA LEU A 13 -17.77 -12.78 -1.87
C LEU A 13 -16.85 -14.00 -1.73
N GLU A 14 -17.35 -15.11 -1.20
CA GLU A 14 -16.55 -16.33 -1.06
C GLU A 14 -16.14 -16.89 -2.42
N ALA A 15 -17.04 -16.91 -3.42
CA ALA A 15 -16.70 -17.35 -4.77
C ALA A 15 -15.60 -16.49 -5.44
N TYR A 16 -15.48 -15.20 -5.08
CA TYR A 16 -14.37 -14.36 -5.53
C TYR A 16 -13.08 -14.59 -4.74
N LYS A 17 -13.15 -14.89 -3.43
CA LYS A 17 -11.97 -15.27 -2.65
C LYS A 17 -11.35 -16.57 -3.16
N ASP A 18 -12.17 -17.52 -3.58
CA ASP A 18 -11.68 -18.76 -4.21
C ASP A 18 -10.93 -18.53 -5.52
N ARG A 19 -11.09 -17.34 -6.13
CA ARG A 19 -10.41 -16.91 -7.36
C ARG A 19 -9.23 -15.98 -7.09
N ASP A 20 -8.69 -15.97 -5.88
CA ASP A 20 -7.58 -15.11 -5.51
C ASP A 20 -6.35 -15.38 -6.42
N PRO A 21 -5.88 -14.36 -7.16
CA PRO A 21 -4.70 -14.50 -8.00
C PRO A 21 -3.43 -14.81 -7.19
N LEU A 22 -3.33 -14.40 -5.93
CA LEU A 22 -2.19 -14.72 -5.08
C LEU A 22 -2.13 -16.21 -4.75
N LEU A 23 -3.27 -16.81 -4.41
CA LEU A 23 -3.34 -18.24 -4.11
C LEU A 23 -3.06 -19.07 -5.36
N SER A 24 -3.68 -18.73 -6.49
CA SER A 24 -3.45 -19.45 -7.76
C SER A 24 -1.99 -19.31 -8.25
N THR A 25 -1.39 -18.12 -8.08
CA THR A 25 0.04 -17.91 -8.40
C THR A 25 0.95 -18.70 -7.45
N LYS A 26 0.68 -18.69 -6.14
CA LYS A 26 1.44 -19.47 -5.15
C LYS A 26 1.40 -20.96 -5.49
N HIS A 27 0.22 -21.49 -5.82
CA HIS A 27 0.07 -22.89 -6.22
C HIS A 27 0.92 -23.20 -7.47
N ALA A 28 0.84 -22.37 -8.51
CA ALA A 28 1.64 -22.57 -9.72
C ALA A 28 3.15 -22.54 -9.43
N ILE A 29 3.62 -21.65 -8.55
CA ILE A 29 5.03 -21.57 -8.14
C ILE A 29 5.47 -22.86 -7.44
N LEU A 30 4.66 -23.38 -6.52
CA LEU A 30 4.96 -24.62 -5.78
C LEU A 30 4.92 -25.85 -6.69
N GLU A 31 3.89 -25.99 -7.54
CA GLU A 31 3.76 -27.11 -8.49
C GLU A 31 4.93 -27.18 -9.47
N ASN A 32 5.43 -26.03 -9.90
CA ASN A 32 6.57 -25.95 -10.81
C ASN A 32 7.94 -25.94 -10.09
N ASN A 33 7.97 -26.05 -8.76
CA ASN A 33 9.17 -26.01 -7.91
C ASN A 33 10.04 -24.76 -8.13
N TYR A 34 9.42 -23.61 -8.40
CA TYR A 34 10.14 -22.34 -8.52
C TYR A 34 10.50 -21.72 -7.17
N ALA A 35 9.77 -22.09 -6.12
CA ALA A 35 10.05 -21.74 -4.73
C ALA A 35 9.40 -22.78 -3.80
N ASP A 36 9.70 -22.71 -2.51
CA ASP A 36 9.09 -23.51 -1.46
C ASP A 36 8.38 -22.61 -0.42
N ASP A 37 7.69 -23.22 0.55
CA ASP A 37 7.01 -22.48 1.60
C ASP A 37 7.95 -21.64 2.48
N ALA A 38 9.23 -22.02 2.60
CA ALA A 38 10.21 -21.25 3.36
C ALA A 38 10.52 -19.92 2.67
N TRP A 39 10.66 -19.93 1.34
CA TRP A 39 10.81 -18.72 0.55
C TRP A 39 9.61 -17.77 0.69
N PHE A 40 8.38 -18.31 0.67
CA PHE A 40 7.19 -17.47 0.87
C PHE A 40 7.17 -16.82 2.27
N ALA A 41 7.57 -17.56 3.31
CA ALA A 41 7.65 -17.04 4.67
C ALA A 41 8.72 -15.92 4.80
N GLU A 42 9.86 -16.06 4.11
CA GLU A 42 10.89 -15.03 4.04
C GLU A 42 10.35 -13.75 3.39
N VAL A 43 9.72 -13.88 2.22
CA VAL A 43 9.12 -12.74 1.51
C VAL A 43 8.05 -12.04 2.35
N GLU A 44 7.17 -12.79 3.03
CA GLU A 44 6.16 -12.21 3.92
C GLU A 44 6.81 -11.42 5.07
N ALA A 45 7.89 -11.94 5.66
CA ALA A 45 8.62 -11.25 6.73
C ALA A 45 9.29 -9.96 6.22
N ASP A 46 9.90 -10.00 5.04
CA ASP A 46 10.55 -8.83 4.43
C ASP A 46 9.54 -7.74 4.08
N VAL A 47 8.42 -8.11 3.46
CA VAL A 47 7.35 -7.15 3.13
C VAL A 47 6.79 -6.52 4.41
N LYS A 48 6.55 -7.32 5.46
CA LYS A 48 6.07 -6.81 6.74
C LYS A 48 7.05 -5.80 7.33
N LYS A 49 8.35 -6.10 7.29
CA LYS A 49 9.40 -5.20 7.78
C LYS A 49 9.41 -3.88 7.01
N VAL A 50 9.33 -3.91 5.68
CA VAL A 50 9.28 -2.69 4.85
C VAL A 50 8.05 -1.84 5.19
N VAL A 51 6.90 -2.46 5.41
CA VAL A 51 5.67 -1.76 5.81
C VAL A 51 5.83 -1.12 7.20
N GLU A 52 6.37 -1.84 8.17
CA GLU A 52 6.63 -1.32 9.52
C GLU A 52 7.61 -0.14 9.49
N GLU A 53 8.69 -0.22 8.71
CA GLU A 53 9.66 0.87 8.52
C GLU A 53 9.01 2.09 7.85
N SER A 54 8.12 1.86 6.86
CA SER A 54 7.39 2.93 6.18
C SER A 54 6.41 3.64 7.11
N VAL A 55 5.69 2.89 7.95
CA VAL A 55 4.78 3.45 8.95
C VAL A 55 5.56 4.28 9.96
N LYS A 56 6.65 3.73 10.51
CA LYS A 56 7.51 4.45 11.45
C LYS A 56 8.04 5.75 10.85
N PHE A 57 8.54 5.70 9.62
CA PHE A 57 8.99 6.90 8.92
C PHE A 57 7.88 7.95 8.80
N ALA A 58 6.66 7.55 8.43
CA ALA A 58 5.53 8.46 8.31
C ALA A 58 5.10 9.07 9.66
N GLU A 59 5.13 8.29 10.74
CA GLU A 59 4.77 8.74 12.10
C GLU A 59 5.83 9.66 12.72
N GLU A 60 7.11 9.39 12.46
CA GLU A 60 8.25 10.18 12.97
C GLU A 60 8.56 11.40 12.08
N SER A 61 7.99 11.47 10.88
CA SER A 61 8.18 12.60 9.98
C SER A 61 7.60 13.89 10.60
N PRO A 62 8.35 15.00 10.60
CA PRO A 62 7.83 16.26 11.09
C PRO A 62 6.66 16.72 10.22
N TYR A 63 5.72 17.44 10.84
CA TYR A 63 4.70 18.15 10.08
C TYR A 63 5.34 19.16 9.12
N PRO A 64 4.73 19.42 7.95
CA PRO A 64 5.20 20.47 7.06
C PRO A 64 5.18 21.82 7.79
N THR A 65 6.16 22.66 7.46
CA THR A 65 6.22 24.03 7.96
C THR A 65 5.11 24.87 7.33
N ALA A 66 4.74 25.99 7.97
CA ALA A 66 3.66 26.84 7.48
C ALA A 66 3.94 27.42 6.07
N ASP A 67 5.21 27.58 5.68
CA ASP A 67 5.57 28.08 4.35
C ASP A 67 5.24 27.09 3.21
N GLU A 68 5.13 25.79 3.50
CA GLU A 68 4.68 24.79 2.53
C GLU A 68 3.27 25.06 2.00
N LEU A 69 2.43 25.75 2.78
CA LEU A 69 1.07 26.12 2.37
C LEU A 69 1.03 26.99 1.09
N TYR A 70 2.10 27.75 0.83
CA TYR A 70 2.16 28.73 -0.26
C TYR A 70 2.98 28.23 -1.46
N LYS A 71 3.60 27.05 -1.36
CA LYS A 71 4.38 26.44 -2.44
C LYS A 71 3.45 25.68 -3.41
N ASP A 72 3.94 25.48 -4.63
CA ASP A 72 3.26 24.73 -5.71
C ASP A 72 1.89 25.28 -6.18
N VAL A 73 1.50 26.49 -5.76
CA VAL A 73 0.30 27.20 -6.25
C VAL A 73 0.55 27.80 -7.64
N TYR A 74 1.75 28.32 -7.88
CA TYR A 74 2.19 28.87 -9.16
C TYR A 74 3.53 28.26 -9.57
N VAL A 75 3.77 28.16 -10.87
CA VAL A 75 5.05 27.67 -11.43
C VAL A 75 6.19 28.68 -11.19
N GLN A 76 5.87 29.97 -11.09
CA GLN A 76 6.82 31.05 -10.83
C GLN A 76 7.20 31.10 -9.35
N GLN A 77 8.50 31.07 -9.06
CA GLN A 77 9.02 31.11 -7.69
C GLN A 77 9.10 32.53 -7.10
N ASP A 78 9.05 33.56 -7.94
CA ASP A 78 9.20 34.97 -7.60
C ASP A 78 7.87 35.72 -7.65
N TYR A 79 6.75 35.03 -7.37
CA TYR A 79 5.43 35.64 -7.48
C TYR A 79 5.26 36.78 -6.46
N PRO A 80 5.08 38.04 -6.91
CA PRO A 80 5.28 39.23 -6.08
C PRO A 80 4.22 39.48 -5.01
N PHE A 81 3.20 38.61 -4.92
CA PHE A 81 2.08 38.75 -3.98
C PHE A 81 1.98 37.60 -2.95
N ILE A 82 2.98 36.71 -2.89
CA ILE A 82 3.00 35.55 -1.96
C ILE A 82 4.08 35.69 -0.87
N LEU A 83 5.08 36.54 -1.06
CA LEU A 83 6.17 36.78 -0.11
C LEU A 83 5.90 38.10 0.65
N ASP A 84 5.33 38.00 1.85
CA ASP A 84 5.28 39.09 2.86
C ASP A 84 6.41 38.94 3.90
#